data_AF-A0A3A4NCI1-F1
#
_entry.id   AF-A0A3A4NCI1-F1
#
_cell.length_a   1.000
_cell.length_b   1.000
_cell.length_c   1.000
_cell.angle_alpha   90.00
_cell.angle_beta   90.00
_cell.angle_gamma   90.00
#
_symmetry.space_group_name_H-M   'P 1'
#
loop_
_entity.id
_entity.type
_entity.pdbx_description
1 polymer ?
#
loop_
_entity_poly.entity_id
_entity_poly.type
_entity_poly.pdbx_seq_one_letter_code
_entity_poly.pdbx_strand_id
1 'polypeptide(L)'
;MTGKQFDMVVECRLLRIRGTLQKKNAEYAPGADKLHNFKAGAKLQRCTPEKALLGYLTKHLVSIFDLVENLGRGKCASLDVWREKIGDAINYLILLEALIDERILGPEDVSIPVPTVRRDRDDLPPQPDRHHA
;
A
#
# COMPACT_ATOMS: atom_id res chain seq x y z
N MET A 1 -1.07 -3.09 22.83
CA MET A 1 -2.14 -2.81 21.84
C MET A 1 -3.18 -3.91 21.97
N THR A 2 -4.46 -3.58 22.04
CA THR A 2 -5.57 -4.56 22.03
C THR A 2 -5.92 -4.96 20.58
N GLY A 3 -6.74 -6.00 20.39
CA GLY A 3 -7.23 -6.40 19.06
C GLY A 3 -7.88 -5.24 18.32
N LYS A 4 -8.88 -4.58 18.93
CA LYS A 4 -9.56 -3.40 18.37
C LYS A 4 -8.60 -2.26 17.97
N GLN A 5 -7.54 -2.04 18.75
CA GLN A 5 -6.55 -1.02 18.43
C GLN A 5 -5.69 -1.40 17.22
N PHE A 6 -5.34 -2.68 17.09
CA PHE A 6 -4.63 -3.19 15.92
C PHE A 6 -5.50 -3.12 14.67
N ASP A 7 -6.76 -3.52 14.76
CA ASP A 7 -7.72 -3.44 13.64
C ASP A 7 -7.85 -2.00 13.15
N MET A 8 -7.89 -1.03 14.08
CA MET A 8 -7.89 0.39 13.73
C MET A 8 -6.62 0.82 12.97
N VAL A 9 -5.45 0.28 13.33
CA VAL A 9 -4.19 0.54 12.59
C VAL A 9 -4.29 0.01 11.16
N VAL A 10 -4.85 -1.19 10.98
CA VAL A 10 -5.07 -1.80 9.66
C VAL A 10 -6.02 -0.95 8.83
N GLU A 11 -7.20 -0.61 9.35
CA GLU A 11 -8.19 0.20 8.64
C GLU A 11 -7.67 1.58 8.26
N CYS A 12 -6.99 2.24 9.20
CA CYS A 12 -6.35 3.52 8.93
C CYS A 12 -5.28 3.41 7.82
N ARG A 13 -4.54 2.30 7.77
CA ARG A 13 -3.56 2.06 6.71
C ARG A 13 -4.25 1.88 5.36
N LEU A 14 -5.30 1.06 5.28
CA LEU A 14 -6.07 0.82 4.05
C LEU A 14 -6.68 2.11 3.50
N LEU A 15 -7.27 2.95 4.36
CA LEU A 15 -7.82 4.25 3.97
C LEU A 15 -6.75 5.17 3.38
N ARG A 16 -5.57 5.23 4.00
CA ARG A 16 -4.46 6.06 3.50
C ARG A 16 -3.91 5.53 2.18
N ILE A 17 -3.75 4.22 2.02
CA ILE A 17 -3.32 3.60 0.75
C ILE A 17 -4.28 3.99 -0.37
N ARG A 18 -5.59 3.83 -0.16
CA ARG A 18 -6.61 4.24 -1.15
C ARG A 18 -6.47 5.72 -1.47
N GLY A 19 -6.40 6.58 -0.46
CA GLY A 19 -6.20 8.01 -0.64
C GLY A 19 -4.96 8.34 -1.49
N THR A 20 -3.81 7.74 -1.20
CA THR A 20 -2.56 8.04 -1.91
C THR A 20 -2.54 7.47 -3.33
N LEU A 21 -2.92 6.21 -3.51
CA LEU A 21 -2.87 5.54 -4.82
C LEU A 21 -4.03 5.93 -5.75
N GLN A 22 -5.13 6.48 -5.21
CA GLN A 22 -6.25 6.99 -6.01
C GLN A 22 -6.11 8.50 -6.31
N LYS A 23 -5.71 9.35 -5.34
CA LYS A 23 -5.62 10.81 -5.55
C LYS A 23 -4.51 11.23 -6.51
N LYS A 24 -3.37 10.52 -6.55
CA LYS A 24 -2.31 10.80 -7.52
C LYS A 24 -2.74 10.66 -8.99
N ASN A 25 -3.93 10.10 -9.27
CA ASN A 25 -4.48 9.96 -10.63
C ASN A 25 -5.39 11.13 -11.06
N ALA A 26 -5.84 11.98 -10.13
CA ALA A 26 -6.69 13.12 -10.52
C ALA A 26 -5.86 14.26 -11.14
N GLU A 27 -4.61 14.42 -10.73
CA GLU A 27 -3.71 15.48 -11.23
C GLU A 27 -2.97 15.08 -12.53
N TYR A 28 -2.90 13.79 -12.84
CA TYR A 28 -2.29 13.27 -14.07
C TYR A 28 -3.33 12.42 -14.81
N ALA A 29 -4.13 13.08 -15.66
CA ALA A 29 -5.03 12.55 -16.70
C ALA A 29 -5.73 11.19 -16.46
N PRO A 30 -7.08 11.11 -16.52
CA PRO A 30 -7.79 9.83 -16.56
C PRO A 30 -7.19 8.89 -17.61
N GLY A 31 -6.66 7.74 -17.18
CA GLY A 31 -5.98 6.77 -18.05
C GLY A 31 -4.45 6.80 -18.02
N ALA A 32 -3.82 7.62 -17.19
CA ALA A 32 -2.36 7.61 -17.04
C ALA A 32 -1.86 6.28 -16.43
N ASP A 33 -0.90 5.65 -17.10
CA ASP A 33 -0.19 4.47 -16.61
C ASP A 33 0.49 4.78 -15.27
N LYS A 34 -0.04 4.20 -14.19
CA LYS A 34 0.47 4.40 -12.82
C LYS A 34 1.90 3.89 -12.63
N LEU A 35 2.38 3.06 -13.56
CA LEU A 35 3.69 2.43 -13.54
C LEU A 35 4.69 3.16 -14.45
N HIS A 36 4.25 4.21 -15.17
CA HIS A 36 5.04 4.96 -16.14
C HIS A 36 6.39 5.41 -15.59
N ASN A 37 6.43 5.96 -14.38
CA ASN A 37 7.66 6.48 -13.77
C ASN A 37 8.73 5.39 -13.62
N PHE A 38 8.32 4.16 -13.34
CA PHE A 38 9.23 3.02 -13.22
C PHE A 38 9.72 2.53 -14.58
N LYS A 39 8.84 2.53 -15.59
CA LYS A 39 9.21 2.23 -16.99
C LYS A 39 10.21 3.26 -17.54
N ALA A 40 9.96 4.55 -17.30
CA ALA A 40 10.86 5.63 -17.67
C ALA A 40 12.20 5.57 -16.93
N GLY A 41 12.17 5.37 -15.61
CA GLY A 41 13.37 5.22 -14.77
C GLY A 41 14.21 4.02 -15.19
N ALA A 42 13.57 2.90 -15.50
CA ALA A 42 14.23 1.70 -16.00
C ALA A 42 14.95 1.92 -17.33
N LYS A 43 14.32 2.65 -18.27
CA LYS A 43 14.95 3.03 -19.54
C LYS A 43 16.20 3.89 -19.30
N LEU A 44 16.12 4.87 -18.40
CA LEU A 44 17.25 5.74 -18.08
C LEU A 44 18.41 4.98 -17.42
N GLN A 45 18.08 4.06 -16.52
CA GLN A 45 19.07 3.28 -15.73
C GLN A 45 19.50 1.98 -16.41
N ARG A 46 18.97 1.67 -17.59
CA ARG A 46 19.20 0.41 -18.32
C ARG A 46 18.94 -0.83 -17.46
N CYS A 47 17.84 -0.80 -16.70
CA CYS A 47 17.38 -1.91 -15.86
C CYS A 47 15.91 -2.24 -16.16
N THR A 48 15.28 -3.06 -15.34
CA THR A 48 13.85 -3.37 -15.48
C THR A 48 12.99 -2.43 -14.62
N PRO A 49 11.71 -2.21 -14.93
CA PRO A 49 10.81 -1.39 -14.12
C PRO A 49 10.77 -1.78 -12.64
N GLU A 50 10.83 -3.08 -12.34
CA GLU A 50 10.85 -3.61 -10.97
C GLU A 50 12.16 -3.24 -10.27
N LYS A 51 13.31 -3.36 -10.96
CA LYS A 51 14.59 -2.92 -10.41
C LYS A 51 14.62 -1.43 -10.15
N ALA A 52 14.07 -0.63 -11.07
CA ALA A 52 13.91 0.80 -10.89
C ALA A 52 13.04 1.07 -9.65
N LEU A 53 11.87 0.45 -9.54
CA LEU A 53 10.97 0.57 -8.38
C LEU A 53 11.66 0.18 -7.06
N LEU A 54 12.39 -0.94 -7.03
CA LEU A 54 13.12 -1.39 -5.85
C LEU A 54 14.15 -0.35 -5.38
N GLY A 55 14.75 0.41 -6.31
CA GLY A 55 15.58 1.56 -5.96
C GLY A 55 14.82 2.65 -5.18
N TYR A 56 13.58 2.94 -5.59
CA TYR A 56 12.72 3.92 -4.90
C TYR A 56 12.28 3.37 -3.53
N LEU A 57 11.86 2.11 -3.46
CA LEU A 57 11.52 1.43 -2.21
C LEU A 57 12.70 1.42 -1.22
N THR A 58 13.92 1.19 -1.71
CA THR A 58 15.13 1.12 -0.88
C THR A 58 15.31 2.41 -0.07
N LYS A 59 15.03 3.58 -0.64
CA LYS A 59 15.08 4.86 0.09
C LYS A 59 14.14 4.88 1.30
N HIS A 60 12.93 4.34 1.15
CA HIS A 60 11.95 4.27 2.23
C HIS A 60 12.35 3.24 3.29
N LEU A 61 12.89 2.09 2.87
CA LEU A 61 13.39 1.08 3.81
C LEU A 61 14.57 1.60 4.64
N VAL A 62 15.56 2.24 4.00
CA VAL A 62 16.69 2.88 4.72
C VAL A 62 16.16 3.86 5.76
N SER A 63 15.22 4.74 5.39
CA SER A 63 14.61 5.67 6.32
C SER A 63 13.90 4.97 7.49
N ILE A 64 13.27 3.81 7.27
CA ILE A 64 12.64 3.03 8.35
C ILE A 64 13.71 2.43 9.27
N PHE A 65 14.80 1.88 8.71
CA PHE A 65 15.92 1.36 9.51
C PHE A 65 16.53 2.47 10.38
N ASP A 66 16.77 3.65 9.82
CA ASP A 66 17.28 4.80 10.58
C ASP A 66 16.34 5.20 11.73
N LEU A 67 15.02 5.17 11.50
CA LEU A 67 14.04 5.47 12.54
C LEU A 67 14.06 4.44 13.67
N VAL A 68 14.21 3.14 13.34
CA VAL A 68 14.33 2.06 14.34
C VAL A 68 15.61 2.20 15.16
N GLU A 69 16.75 2.46 14.50
CA GLU A 69 18.01 2.69 15.21
C GLU A 69 17.93 3.90 16.16
N ASN A 70 17.37 5.00 15.68
CA ASN A 70 17.20 6.21 16.49
C ASN A 70 16.29 5.96 17.69
N LEU A 71 15.22 5.19 17.52
CA LEU A 71 14.33 4.81 18.62
C LEU A 71 15.09 4.02 19.69
N GLY A 72 15.95 3.07 19.30
CA GLY A 72 16.82 2.34 20.22
C GLY A 72 17.83 3.22 20.97
N ARG A 73 18.18 4.38 20.41
CA ARG A 73 19.05 5.41 21.03
C ARG A 73 18.27 6.47 21.82
N GLY A 74 16.96 6.28 22.03
CA GLY A 74 16.10 7.24 22.74
C GLY A 74 15.69 8.48 21.93
N LYS A 75 16.01 8.53 20.63
CA LYS A 75 15.59 9.60 19.73
C LYS A 75 14.29 9.19 19.04
N CYS A 76 13.16 9.72 19.50
CA CYS A 76 11.85 9.39 18.95
C CYS A 76 11.41 10.42 17.88
N ALA A 77 11.23 9.96 16.65
CA ALA A 77 10.53 10.74 15.63
C ALA A 77 9.02 10.76 15.90
N SER A 78 8.31 11.72 15.31
CA SER A 78 6.85 11.76 15.43
C SER A 78 6.19 10.54 14.79
N LEU A 79 5.03 10.13 15.30
CA LEU A 79 4.25 9.02 14.75
C LEU A 79 3.85 9.26 13.29
N ASP A 80 3.68 10.52 12.87
CA ASP A 80 3.32 10.82 11.49
C ASP A 80 4.47 10.53 10.52
N VAL A 81 5.72 10.75 10.93
CA VAL A 81 6.91 10.36 10.14
C VAL A 81 6.95 8.84 9.99
N TRP A 82 6.73 8.09 11.06
CA TRP A 82 6.64 6.63 10.99
C TRP A 82 5.53 6.17 10.05
N ARG A 83 4.32 6.74 10.19
CA ARG A 83 3.15 6.39 9.38
C ARG A 83 3.35 6.71 7.91
N GLU A 84 4.03 7.80 7.59
CA GLU A 84 4.42 8.17 6.23
C GLU A 84 5.38 7.14 5.65
N LYS A 85 6.55 6.91 6.27
CA LYS A 85 7.59 6.03 5.69
C LYS A 85 7.14 4.58 5.56
N ILE A 86 6.46 4.03 6.56
CA ILE A 86 5.86 2.70 6.49
C ILE A 86 4.78 2.66 5.39
N GLY A 87 4.01 3.73 5.25
CA GLY A 87 2.97 3.85 4.22
C GLY A 87 3.54 3.86 2.82
N ASP A 88 4.59 4.64 2.59
CA ASP A 88 5.28 4.69 1.31
C ASP A 88 5.83 3.31 0.94
N ALA A 89 6.51 2.64 1.88
CA ALA A 89 7.03 1.29 1.63
C ALA A 89 5.93 0.31 1.21
N ILE A 90 4.78 0.30 1.91
CA ILE A 90 3.64 -0.54 1.54
C ILE A 90 3.08 -0.16 0.16
N ASN A 91 2.94 1.14 -0.13
CA ASN A 91 2.48 1.60 -1.44
C ASN A 91 3.41 1.13 -2.58
N TYR A 92 4.72 1.17 -2.38
CA TYR A 92 5.69 0.66 -3.36
C TYR A 92 5.60 -0.86 -3.53
N LEU A 93 5.34 -1.62 -2.46
CA LEU A 93 5.13 -3.06 -2.58
C LEU A 93 3.86 -3.40 -3.40
N ILE A 94 2.78 -2.64 -3.22
CA ILE A 94 1.56 -2.78 -4.05
C ILE A 94 1.84 -2.42 -5.52
N LEU A 95 2.62 -1.37 -5.78
CA LEU A 95 3.01 -1.00 -7.14
C LEU A 95 3.95 -2.03 -7.78
N LEU A 96 4.78 -2.69 -6.97
CA LEU A 96 5.63 -3.80 -7.42
C LEU A 96 4.78 -5.00 -7.81
N GLU A 97 3.80 -5.37 -7.00
CA GLU A 97 2.82 -6.42 -7.32
C GLU A 97 2.16 -6.13 -8.67
N ALA A 98 1.67 -4.90 -8.89
CA ALA A 98 1.09 -4.49 -10.17
C ALA A 98 2.07 -4.61 -11.36
N LEU A 99 3.36 -4.29 -11.20
CA LEU A 99 4.38 -4.47 -12.24
C LEU A 99 4.62 -5.95 -12.55
N ILE A 100 4.63 -6.80 -11.53
CA ILE A 100 4.81 -8.24 -11.69
C ILE A 100 3.61 -8.85 -12.40
N ASP A 101 2.39 -8.46 -12.02
CA ASP A 101 1.16 -8.88 -12.68
C ASP A 101 1.16 -8.46 -14.16
N GLU A 102 1.48 -7.20 -14.46
CA GLU A 102 1.59 -6.70 -15.85
C GLU A 102 2.61 -7.50 -16.66
N ARG A 103 3.73 -7.90 -16.05
CA ARG A 103 4.78 -8.70 -16.71
C ARG A 103 4.36 -10.14 -16.97
N ILE A 104 3.67 -10.78 -16.03
CA ILE A 104 3.34 -12.22 -16.09
C ILE A 104 2.06 -12.45 -16.89
N LEU A 105 1.03 -11.64 -16.66
CA LEU A 105 -0.28 -11.79 -17.30
C LEU A 105 -0.37 -11.03 -18.63
N GLY A 106 0.45 -9.99 -18.81
CA GLY A 106 0.31 -9.06 -19.94
C GLY A 106 -0.70 -7.94 -19.64
N PRO A 107 -0.65 -6.82 -20.38
CA PRO A 107 -1.40 -5.61 -20.04
C PRO A 107 -2.93 -5.73 -20.22
N GLU A 108 -3.39 -6.66 -21.05
CA GLU A 108 -4.82 -6.86 -21.38
C GLU A 108 -5.51 -7.84 -20.40
N ASP A 109 -4.74 -8.69 -19.69
CA ASP A 109 -5.23 -9.83 -18.89
C ASP A 109 -5.14 -9.61 -17.38
N VAL A 110 -4.93 -8.37 -16.91
CA VAL A 110 -4.96 -8.02 -15.47
C VAL A 110 -6.41 -8.02 -14.96
N SER A 111 -7.05 -9.19 -14.99
CA SER A 111 -8.27 -9.50 -14.26
C SER A 111 -7.86 -9.81 -12.82
N ILE A 112 -7.56 -8.79 -12.01
CA ILE A 112 -7.17 -9.00 -10.61
C ILE A 112 -8.27 -9.84 -9.94
N PRO A 113 -7.98 -11.07 -9.49
CA PRO A 113 -8.94 -11.85 -8.75
C PRO A 113 -9.24 -11.06 -7.48
N VAL A 114 -10.44 -10.45 -7.39
CA VAL A 114 -10.89 -9.84 -6.14
C VAL A 114 -10.96 -11.00 -5.15
N PRO A 115 -10.19 -10.98 -4.05
CA PRO A 115 -10.31 -12.01 -3.04
C PRO A 115 -11.76 -12.01 -2.59
N THR A 116 -12.49 -13.11 -2.82
CA THR A 116 -13.76 -13.33 -2.16
C THR A 116 -13.44 -13.50 -0.70
N VAL A 117 -13.43 -12.38 0.04
CA VAL A 117 -13.44 -12.40 1.49
C VAL A 117 -14.64 -13.24 1.87
N ARG A 118 -14.39 -14.48 2.33
CA ARG A 118 -15.40 -15.23 3.05
C ARG A 118 -15.69 -14.40 4.29
N ARG A 119 -16.79 -13.63 4.25
CA ARG A 119 -17.30 -13.00 5.46
C ARG A 119 -17.67 -14.15 6.38
N ASP A 120 -16.86 -14.38 7.41
CA ASP A 120 -17.26 -15.28 8.47
C ASP A 120 -18.55 -14.72 9.08
N ARG A 121 -19.49 -15.60 9.44
CA ARG A 121 -20.82 -15.19 9.93
C ARG A 121 -20.76 -14.30 11.18
N ASP A 122 -19.60 -14.26 11.84
CA ASP A 122 -19.35 -13.52 13.06
C ASP A 122 -19.12 -12.00 12.83
N ASP A 123 -18.93 -11.56 11.59
CA ASP A 123 -18.78 -10.13 11.23
C ASP A 123 -20.11 -9.40 11.00
N LEU A 124 -21.26 -10.08 11.11
CA LEU A 124 -22.56 -9.41 10.99
C LEU A 124 -22.92 -8.73 12.33
N PRO A 125 -23.32 -7.44 12.31
CA PRO A 125 -23.88 -6.82 13.50
C PRO A 125 -25.09 -7.63 13.98
N PRO A 126 -25.29 -7.79 15.31
CA PRO A 126 -26.41 -8.54 15.84
C PRO A 126 -27.71 -7.97 15.27
N GLN A 127 -28.52 -8.85 14.67
CA GLN A 127 -29.83 -8.48 14.16
C GLN A 127 -30.64 -7.87 15.32
N PRO A 128 -31.31 -6.72 15.12
CA PRO A 128 -32.12 -6.15 16.18
C PRO A 128 -33.22 -7.14 16.57
N ASP A 129 -33.35 -7.39 17.86
CA ASP A 129 -34.37 -8.24 18.44
C ASP A 129 -35.73 -7.80 17.89
N ARG A 130 -36.35 -8.68 17.09
CA ARG A 130 -37.74 -8.53 16.69
C ARG A 130 -38.58 -8.81 17.93
N HIS A 131 -38.69 -7.82 18.80
CA HIS A 131 -39.67 -7.84 19.85
C HIS A 131 -41.07 -7.84 19.22
N HIS A 132 -41.78 -8.89 19.62
CA HIS A 132 -43.19 -9.20 19.42
C HIS A 132 -44.11 -7.98 19.25
N ALA A 133 -44.96 -8.07 18.24
CA ALA A 133 -46.33 -7.58 18.26
C ALA A 133 -47.24 -8.76 17.95
#